data_AF-A0A4T0B3J3-F1
#
_entry.id   AF-A0A4T0B3J3-F1
#
_cell.length_a   1.000
_cell.length_b   1.000
_cell.length_c   1.000
_cell.angle_alpha   90.00
_cell.angle_beta   90.00
_cell.angle_gamma   90.00
#
_symmetry.space_group_name_H-M   'P 1'
#
loop_
_entity.id
_entity.type
_entity.pdbx_description
1 polymer ?
#
loop_
_entity_poly.entity_id
_entity_poly.type
_entity_poly.pdbx_seq_one_letter_code
_entity_poly.pdbx_strand_id
1 'polypeptide(L)'
;MAFMLLQTQDPMSLKSALPSFENTTHIFLPVNDCRDVETAEGGSHWSLLLVSVVDGVAFHYDSLCPSNMQEAKVLSHHISQLLQKPLKFVNLDDSPQQENGSDCGVFVCLLMQHLLLGRLLQAHANDKVSMILTTANVNTSTTNYHHSFTTEHYDPKEWVDLFSDAGAQYFVQVSKHHEGYALFDIPANITQRTSVAQVPHKNLLQMLFDAADQYQPHLHKATYFSLPEWFHPDYKKYGFGEADGAGWPGGNATNPYTNETLPYTGYVAVEDFVSDLILPEMQILAQMGTEIMWCDIGGPNLTAEFSAEYFNSMATQGKQVLINNRCGLPGDFDTPEYARYEAVQTRKWESNLGMDPFSYGYNRATPVSAYITPASIVTSLIDITSKNGNFLLDIGPQANGTIVDIEKKNLRDAGRWIKSHGEAIFNTTYWFITPEEGETIRFTQTPDAFYMLTLYPPNATLVLDSPVPYVAGDKVTVVGGNMSGSVVPSRLLANGSLELTISDAVRASDEYSWVFKIPFGGVQTMGNATYTGSAPPAQQTANDARKLSSGWLGLVPSVLLGLMFCFA
;
A
#
# COMPACT_ATOMS: atom_id res chain seq x y z
N MET A 1 -0.80 -25.59 -20.54
CA MET A 1 -1.78 -26.49 -21.21
C MET A 1 -1.81 -26.27 -22.72
N ALA A 2 -2.21 -25.08 -23.19
CA ALA A 2 -2.32 -24.78 -24.63
C ALA A 2 -1.00 -24.97 -25.39
N PHE A 3 0.13 -24.55 -24.82
CA PHE A 3 1.46 -24.77 -25.40
C PHE A 3 1.80 -26.26 -25.62
N MET A 4 1.66 -27.10 -24.59
CA MET A 4 1.91 -28.55 -24.72
C MET A 4 0.95 -29.21 -25.70
N LEU A 5 -0.31 -28.76 -25.73
CA LEU A 5 -1.29 -29.23 -26.69
C LEU A 5 -0.95 -28.81 -28.11
N LEU A 6 -0.38 -27.63 -28.32
CA LEU A 6 0.05 -27.17 -29.64
C LEU A 6 1.21 -28.01 -30.18
N GLN A 7 2.15 -28.40 -29.31
CA GLN A 7 3.41 -29.04 -29.69
C GLN A 7 3.37 -30.57 -29.73
N THR A 8 2.36 -31.20 -29.13
CA THR A 8 2.24 -32.67 -29.15
C THR A 8 1.79 -33.19 -30.52
N GLN A 9 2.37 -34.32 -30.95
CA GLN A 9 1.93 -35.02 -32.17
C GLN A 9 0.64 -35.82 -31.96
N ASP A 10 0.40 -36.31 -30.73
CA ASP A 10 -0.81 -37.01 -30.36
C ASP A 10 -1.41 -36.38 -29.10
N PRO A 11 -2.49 -35.58 -29.21
CA PRO A 11 -3.10 -34.94 -28.05
C PRO A 11 -3.74 -35.93 -27.09
N MET A 12 -4.08 -37.16 -27.52
CA MET A 12 -4.62 -38.18 -26.63
C MET A 12 -3.61 -38.65 -25.58
N SER A 13 -2.31 -38.55 -25.88
CA SER A 13 -1.24 -38.84 -24.91
C SER A 13 -1.30 -37.94 -23.67
N LEU A 14 -1.83 -36.72 -23.81
CA LEU A 14 -1.96 -35.75 -22.71
C LEU A 14 -3.27 -35.89 -21.94
N LYS A 15 -4.21 -36.75 -22.37
CA LYS A 15 -5.56 -36.84 -21.80
C LYS A 15 -5.58 -37.07 -20.29
N SER A 16 -4.63 -37.85 -19.76
CA SER A 16 -4.52 -38.11 -18.31
C SER A 16 -4.02 -36.92 -17.49
N ALA A 17 -3.34 -35.96 -18.12
CA ALA A 17 -2.81 -34.76 -17.49
C ALA A 17 -3.76 -33.54 -17.65
N LEU A 18 -4.87 -33.70 -18.36
CA LEU A 18 -5.88 -32.67 -18.59
C LEU A 18 -7.10 -32.87 -17.66
N PRO A 19 -7.81 -31.78 -17.31
CA PRO A 19 -9.09 -31.90 -16.62
C PRO A 19 -10.11 -32.66 -17.48
N SER A 20 -11.07 -33.32 -16.83
CA SER A 20 -12.19 -33.95 -17.54
C SER A 20 -13.05 -32.89 -18.25
N PHE A 21 -13.43 -33.17 -19.49
CA PHE A 21 -14.31 -32.31 -20.29
C PHE A 21 -15.78 -32.74 -20.26
N GLU A 22 -16.14 -33.75 -19.46
CA GLU A 22 -17.49 -34.37 -19.47
C GLU A 22 -18.63 -33.38 -19.27
N ASN A 23 -18.45 -32.38 -18.40
CA ASN A 23 -19.46 -31.37 -18.08
C ASN A 23 -19.09 -29.96 -18.59
N THR A 24 -18.09 -29.87 -19.48
CA THR A 24 -17.55 -28.58 -19.92
C THR A 24 -18.36 -28.04 -21.09
N THR A 25 -18.89 -26.82 -20.94
CA THR A 25 -19.62 -26.12 -22.02
C THR A 25 -18.69 -25.27 -22.89
N HIS A 26 -17.69 -24.63 -22.27
CA HIS A 26 -16.75 -23.72 -22.93
C HIS A 26 -15.32 -23.94 -22.42
N ILE A 27 -14.34 -23.76 -23.30
CA ILE A 27 -12.91 -23.86 -22.98
C ILE A 27 -12.22 -22.58 -23.48
N PHE A 28 -11.54 -21.87 -22.60
CA PHE A 28 -10.72 -20.71 -22.93
C PHE A 28 -9.25 -21.11 -22.95
N LEU A 29 -8.56 -20.85 -24.07
CA LEU A 29 -7.17 -21.24 -24.28
C LEU A 29 -6.38 -20.04 -24.81
N PRO A 30 -5.47 -19.47 -23.99
CA PRO A 30 -4.43 -18.57 -24.49
C PRO A 30 -3.56 -19.31 -25.50
N VAL A 31 -3.38 -18.72 -26.68
CA VAL A 31 -2.54 -19.24 -27.77
C VAL A 31 -1.29 -18.37 -27.84
N ASN A 32 -0.14 -19.01 -28.01
CA ASN A 32 1.15 -18.34 -28.17
C ASN A 32 1.91 -18.98 -29.34
N ASP A 33 2.68 -18.18 -30.07
CA ASP A 33 3.46 -18.56 -31.26
C ASP A 33 4.82 -19.19 -30.96
N CYS A 34 5.13 -19.53 -29.71
CA CYS A 34 6.35 -20.25 -29.37
C CYS A 34 6.41 -21.61 -30.09
N ARG A 35 7.53 -21.84 -30.77
CA ARG A 35 7.83 -23.08 -31.50
C ARG A 35 8.90 -23.95 -30.83
N ASP A 36 9.54 -23.44 -29.80
CA ASP A 36 10.62 -24.13 -29.09
C ASP A 36 10.16 -24.59 -27.70
N VAL A 37 10.07 -25.91 -27.54
CA VAL A 37 9.62 -26.55 -26.29
C VAL A 37 10.61 -26.42 -25.15
N GLU A 38 11.87 -26.09 -25.42
CA GLU A 38 12.92 -25.92 -24.40
C GLU A 38 13.00 -24.48 -23.86
N THR A 39 12.29 -23.53 -24.48
CA THR A 39 12.33 -22.10 -24.08
C THR A 39 11.02 -21.69 -23.42
N ALA A 40 11.01 -21.64 -22.08
CA ALA A 40 9.82 -21.38 -21.26
C ALA A 40 9.16 -20.00 -21.50
N GLU A 41 9.93 -19.00 -21.94
CA GLU A 41 9.47 -17.63 -22.25
C GLU A 41 9.51 -17.32 -23.76
N GLY A 42 9.47 -18.36 -24.60
CA GLY A 42 9.47 -18.19 -26.05
C GLY A 42 8.15 -17.65 -26.60
N GLY A 43 8.17 -17.22 -27.87
CA GLY A 43 7.02 -16.62 -28.56
C GLY A 43 7.05 -15.10 -28.53
N SER A 44 6.47 -14.47 -29.55
CA SER A 44 6.39 -13.02 -29.73
C SER A 44 4.98 -12.46 -29.52
N HIS A 45 3.95 -13.29 -29.53
CA HIS A 45 2.56 -12.83 -29.49
C HIS A 45 1.60 -13.79 -28.80
N TRP A 46 0.56 -13.25 -28.17
CA TRP A 46 -0.51 -13.99 -27.50
C TRP A 46 -1.88 -13.68 -28.10
N SER A 47 -2.71 -14.69 -28.28
CA SER A 47 -4.09 -14.58 -28.75
C SER A 47 -5.02 -15.51 -27.96
N LEU A 48 -6.34 -15.45 -28.19
CA LEU A 48 -7.32 -16.23 -27.42
C LEU A 48 -8.10 -17.18 -28.35
N LEU A 49 -8.16 -18.46 -27.98
CA LEU A 49 -9.06 -19.44 -28.57
C LEU A 49 -10.16 -19.80 -27.57
N LEU A 50 -11.42 -19.49 -27.91
CA LEU A 50 -12.61 -19.90 -27.16
C LEU A 50 -13.32 -21.03 -27.89
N VAL A 51 -13.38 -22.21 -27.28
CA VAL A 51 -14.11 -23.38 -27.80
C VAL A 51 -15.47 -23.48 -27.12
N SER A 52 -16.56 -23.35 -27.88
CA SER A 52 -17.89 -23.79 -27.47
C SER A 52 -18.03 -25.29 -27.76
N VAL A 53 -18.00 -26.10 -26.70
CA VAL A 53 -18.14 -27.56 -26.78
C VAL A 53 -19.57 -27.95 -27.18
N VAL A 54 -20.54 -27.15 -26.74
CA VAL A 54 -21.97 -27.33 -27.02
C VAL A 54 -22.30 -27.05 -28.48
N ASP A 55 -21.75 -25.98 -29.05
CA ASP A 55 -22.02 -25.60 -30.44
C ASP A 55 -21.06 -26.25 -31.45
N GLY A 56 -19.97 -26.84 -30.97
CA GLY A 56 -18.94 -27.44 -31.82
C GLY A 56 -18.17 -26.39 -32.63
N VAL A 57 -17.90 -25.22 -32.06
CA VAL A 57 -17.24 -24.10 -32.73
C VAL A 57 -16.06 -23.59 -31.89
N ALA A 58 -14.94 -23.29 -32.55
CA ALA A 58 -13.77 -22.67 -31.96
C ALA A 58 -13.56 -21.28 -32.55
N PHE A 59 -13.69 -20.25 -31.70
CA PHE A 59 -13.58 -18.84 -32.04
C PHE A 59 -12.18 -18.34 -31.67
N HIS A 60 -11.44 -17.81 -32.64
CA HIS A 60 -10.10 -17.26 -32.45
C HIS A 60 -10.14 -15.74 -32.49
N TYR A 61 -9.63 -15.12 -31.43
CA TYR A 61 -9.50 -13.67 -31.28
C TYR A 61 -8.03 -13.29 -31.22
N ASP A 62 -7.61 -12.40 -32.10
CA ASP A 62 -6.21 -12.02 -32.27
C ASP A 62 -6.07 -10.51 -32.29
N SER A 63 -5.37 -9.95 -31.30
CA SER A 63 -5.12 -8.51 -31.20
C SER A 63 -4.02 -8.01 -32.13
N LEU A 64 -3.29 -8.90 -32.81
CA LEU A 64 -2.28 -8.55 -33.81
C LEU A 64 -2.51 -9.40 -35.05
N CYS A 65 -3.61 -9.17 -35.75
CA CYS A 65 -3.98 -9.98 -36.90
C CYS A 65 -3.00 -9.76 -38.08
N PRO A 66 -2.54 -10.83 -38.79
CA PRO A 66 -2.86 -12.25 -38.62
C PRO A 66 -1.71 -13.07 -37.99
N SER A 67 -1.39 -12.86 -36.71
CA SER A 67 -0.17 -13.44 -36.10
C SER A 67 -0.31 -14.90 -35.64
N ASN A 68 -1.38 -15.25 -34.89
CA ASN A 68 -1.51 -16.59 -34.26
C ASN A 68 -2.55 -17.51 -34.91
N MET A 69 -3.02 -17.18 -36.13
CA MET A 69 -4.12 -17.92 -36.76
C MET A 69 -3.77 -19.40 -37.01
N GLN A 70 -2.52 -19.72 -37.36
CA GLN A 70 -2.14 -21.10 -37.66
C GLN A 70 -2.07 -21.95 -36.40
N GLU A 71 -1.48 -21.40 -35.34
CA GLU A 71 -1.36 -22.00 -34.03
C GLU A 71 -2.75 -22.27 -33.42
N ALA A 72 -3.66 -21.31 -33.56
CA ALA A 72 -5.05 -21.47 -33.12
C ALA A 72 -5.80 -22.56 -33.90
N LYS A 73 -5.56 -22.71 -35.21
CA LYS A 73 -6.14 -23.79 -36.03
C LYS A 73 -5.64 -25.16 -35.60
N VAL A 74 -4.33 -25.31 -35.37
CA VAL A 74 -3.74 -26.57 -34.89
C VAL A 74 -4.31 -26.93 -33.53
N LEU A 75 -4.34 -25.98 -32.60
CA LEU A 75 -4.89 -26.20 -31.27
C LEU A 75 -6.37 -26.57 -31.31
N SER A 76 -7.16 -25.92 -32.17
CA SER A 76 -8.57 -26.29 -32.40
C SER A 76 -8.73 -27.73 -32.92
N HIS A 77 -7.81 -28.21 -33.77
CA HIS A 77 -7.84 -29.58 -34.24
C HIS A 77 -7.53 -30.57 -33.12
N HIS A 78 -6.54 -30.28 -32.28
CA HIS A 78 -6.17 -31.15 -31.16
C HIS A 78 -7.27 -31.21 -30.09
N ILE A 79 -7.93 -30.09 -29.79
CA ILE A 79 -9.09 -30.08 -28.90
C ILE A 79 -10.27 -30.88 -29.50
N SER A 80 -10.48 -30.81 -30.81
CA SER A 80 -11.50 -31.60 -31.50
C SER A 80 -11.27 -33.12 -31.33
N GLN A 81 -10.02 -33.57 -31.39
CA GLN A 81 -9.65 -34.97 -31.13
C GLN A 81 -9.88 -35.37 -29.67
N LEU A 82 -9.50 -34.52 -28.71
CA LEU A 82 -9.70 -34.76 -27.28
C LEU A 82 -11.18 -34.85 -26.88
N LEU A 83 -12.01 -33.97 -27.46
CA LEU A 83 -13.46 -33.96 -27.24
C LEU A 83 -14.19 -35.06 -28.04
N GLN A 84 -13.49 -35.73 -28.97
CA GLN A 84 -14.07 -36.68 -29.93
C GLN A 84 -15.26 -36.08 -30.69
N LYS A 85 -15.18 -34.78 -31.02
CA LYS A 85 -16.23 -34.00 -31.68
C LYS A 85 -15.62 -33.08 -32.72
N PRO A 86 -16.17 -32.99 -33.94
CA PRO A 86 -15.69 -32.05 -34.94
C PRO A 86 -15.90 -30.61 -34.45
N LEU A 87 -14.87 -29.76 -34.58
CA LEU A 87 -14.97 -28.33 -34.28
C LEU A 87 -14.84 -27.51 -35.57
N LYS A 88 -15.77 -26.56 -35.77
CA LYS A 88 -15.64 -25.53 -36.80
C LYS A 88 -14.74 -24.41 -36.28
N PHE A 89 -13.62 -24.16 -36.93
CA PHE A 89 -12.77 -23.00 -36.63
C PHE A 89 -13.31 -21.72 -37.27
N VAL A 90 -13.36 -20.63 -36.50
CA VAL A 90 -13.78 -19.30 -36.94
C VAL A 90 -12.75 -18.28 -36.45
N ASN A 91 -12.07 -17.60 -37.36
CA ASN A 91 -11.24 -16.45 -37.03
C ASN A 91 -12.13 -15.21 -36.94
N LEU A 92 -12.03 -14.44 -35.86
CA LEU A 92 -12.79 -13.22 -35.66
C LEU A 92 -11.94 -12.05 -36.14
N ASP A 93 -12.15 -11.66 -37.40
CA ASP A 93 -11.46 -10.52 -38.02
C ASP A 93 -11.84 -9.18 -37.35
N ASP A 94 -12.89 -9.17 -36.52
CA ASP A 94 -13.36 -8.03 -35.76
C ASP A 94 -12.82 -7.96 -34.32
N SER A 95 -11.76 -8.73 -34.04
CA SER A 95 -11.04 -8.66 -32.78
C SER A 95 -10.41 -7.28 -32.59
N PRO A 96 -10.53 -6.64 -31.41
CA PRO A 96 -9.83 -5.41 -31.08
C PRO A 96 -8.32 -5.55 -31.34
N GLN A 97 -7.75 -4.60 -32.09
CA GLN A 97 -6.33 -4.61 -32.44
C GLN A 97 -5.54 -3.77 -31.43
N GLN A 98 -4.40 -4.29 -30.99
CA GLN A 98 -3.45 -3.55 -30.17
C GLN A 98 -2.67 -2.53 -31.04
N GLU A 99 -2.30 -1.39 -30.45
CA GLU A 99 -1.52 -0.37 -31.16
C GLU A 99 -0.01 -0.60 -31.08
N ASN A 100 0.45 -1.34 -30.05
CA ASN A 100 1.87 -1.63 -29.81
C ASN A 100 2.17 -3.14 -29.90
N GLY A 101 3.44 -3.52 -29.81
CA GLY A 101 3.86 -4.93 -29.90
C GLY A 101 3.73 -5.74 -28.61
N SER A 102 3.31 -5.15 -27.49
CA SER A 102 3.52 -5.74 -26.15
C SER A 102 2.23 -6.06 -25.40
N ASP A 103 1.08 -5.49 -25.79
CA ASP A 103 -0.16 -5.59 -25.00
C ASP A 103 -0.96 -6.88 -25.23
N CYS A 104 -0.47 -7.79 -26.07
CA CYS A 104 -1.21 -8.99 -26.48
C CYS A 104 -1.73 -9.85 -25.32
N GLY A 105 -0.94 -10.02 -24.25
CA GLY A 105 -1.36 -10.76 -23.06
C GLY A 105 -2.50 -10.07 -22.30
N VAL A 106 -2.50 -8.73 -22.26
CA VAL A 106 -3.56 -7.93 -21.65
C VAL A 106 -4.85 -8.08 -22.44
N PHE A 107 -4.78 -8.03 -23.77
CA PHE A 107 -5.94 -8.27 -24.65
C PHE A 107 -6.53 -9.67 -24.46
N VAL A 108 -5.71 -10.72 -24.31
CA VAL A 108 -6.20 -12.08 -24.02
C VAL A 108 -7.01 -12.14 -22.72
N CYS A 109 -6.50 -11.54 -21.64
CA CYS A 109 -7.19 -11.51 -20.35
C CYS A 109 -8.51 -10.74 -20.43
N LEU A 110 -8.51 -9.57 -21.08
CA LEU A 110 -9.68 -8.73 -21.19
C LEU A 110 -10.77 -9.35 -22.09
N LEU A 111 -10.39 -9.96 -23.20
CA LEU A 111 -11.31 -10.70 -24.08
C LEU A 111 -11.94 -11.89 -23.34
N MET A 112 -11.14 -12.63 -22.58
CA MET A 112 -11.62 -13.74 -21.76
C MET A 112 -12.65 -13.26 -20.74
N GLN A 113 -12.35 -12.18 -20.01
CA GLN A 113 -13.26 -11.61 -19.03
C GLN A 113 -14.56 -11.11 -19.67
N HIS A 114 -14.48 -10.35 -20.77
CA HIS A 114 -15.66 -9.82 -21.46
C HIS A 114 -16.57 -10.94 -21.98
N LEU A 115 -15.99 -11.94 -22.65
CA LEU A 115 -16.76 -13.06 -23.20
C LEU A 115 -17.38 -13.91 -22.10
N LEU A 116 -16.65 -14.17 -21.01
CA LEU A 116 -17.16 -14.98 -19.91
C LEU A 116 -18.22 -14.23 -19.09
N LEU A 117 -17.87 -13.09 -18.51
CA LEU A 117 -18.73 -12.37 -17.57
C LEU A 117 -19.80 -11.53 -18.27
N GLY A 118 -19.44 -10.92 -19.40
CA GLY A 118 -20.33 -10.01 -20.13
C GLY A 118 -21.27 -10.71 -21.11
N ARG A 119 -21.02 -11.97 -21.47
CA ARG A 119 -21.85 -12.70 -22.44
C ARG A 119 -22.29 -14.06 -21.94
N LEU A 120 -21.34 -14.98 -21.71
CA LEU A 120 -21.67 -16.38 -21.44
C LEU A 120 -22.43 -16.59 -20.12
N LEU A 121 -22.04 -15.89 -19.05
CA LEU A 121 -22.70 -16.04 -17.74
C LEU A 121 -23.98 -15.20 -17.59
N GLN A 122 -24.20 -14.21 -18.47
CA GLN A 122 -25.42 -13.39 -18.47
C GLN A 122 -26.54 -13.99 -19.32
N ALA A 123 -26.21 -14.89 -20.25
CA ALA A 123 -27.18 -15.51 -21.13
C ALA A 123 -27.98 -16.60 -20.42
N HIS A 124 -29.29 -16.68 -20.70
CA HIS A 124 -30.09 -17.82 -20.27
C HIS A 124 -29.79 -19.04 -21.15
N ALA A 125 -30.06 -20.24 -20.65
CA ALA A 125 -29.70 -21.51 -21.31
C ALA A 125 -30.25 -21.70 -22.74
N ASN A 126 -31.24 -20.90 -23.15
CA ASN A 126 -31.86 -20.96 -24.49
C ASN A 126 -31.49 -19.78 -25.40
N ASP A 127 -30.67 -18.83 -24.92
CA ASP A 127 -30.33 -17.63 -25.67
C ASP A 127 -29.19 -17.89 -26.66
N LYS A 128 -29.30 -17.28 -27.85
CA LYS A 128 -28.18 -17.26 -28.80
C LYS A 128 -27.23 -16.14 -28.41
N VAL A 129 -26.03 -16.50 -27.98
CA VAL A 129 -24.97 -15.53 -27.65
C VAL A 129 -24.15 -15.24 -28.89
N SER A 130 -24.10 -13.97 -29.29
CA SER A 130 -23.19 -13.53 -30.36
C SER A 130 -21.75 -13.51 -29.84
N MET A 131 -20.84 -14.13 -30.58
CA MET A 131 -19.39 -14.12 -30.32
C MET A 131 -18.66 -13.02 -31.10
N ILE A 132 -19.40 -12.25 -31.91
CA ILE A 132 -18.91 -11.09 -32.65
C ILE A 132 -18.81 -9.89 -31.69
N LEU A 133 -17.71 -9.15 -31.76
CA LEU A 133 -17.41 -8.02 -30.88
C LEU A 133 -17.93 -6.69 -31.44
N THR A 134 -18.10 -6.57 -32.75
CA THR A 134 -18.51 -5.33 -33.46
C THR A 134 -19.95 -4.83 -33.26
N THR A 135 -20.85 -5.58 -32.61
CA THR A 135 -22.28 -5.22 -32.54
C THR A 135 -22.85 -5.01 -31.14
N ALA A 136 -22.05 -5.15 -30.09
CA ALA A 136 -22.47 -4.78 -28.76
C ALA A 136 -21.57 -3.67 -28.26
N ASN A 137 -22.16 -2.54 -27.85
CA ASN A 137 -21.51 -1.57 -27.01
C ASN A 137 -20.86 -2.33 -25.86
N VAL A 138 -19.54 -2.51 -25.94
CA VAL A 138 -18.72 -2.90 -24.81
C VAL A 138 -18.77 -1.68 -23.90
N ASN A 139 -19.80 -1.63 -23.06
CA ASN A 139 -19.96 -0.60 -22.07
C ASN A 139 -18.98 -0.90 -20.93
N THR A 140 -17.70 -0.67 -21.21
CA THR A 140 -16.60 -0.61 -20.25
C THR A 140 -16.47 0.79 -19.66
N SER A 141 -17.57 1.57 -19.66
CA SER A 141 -17.66 2.73 -18.79
C SER A 141 -17.12 2.38 -17.41
N THR A 142 -16.30 3.27 -16.86
CA THR A 142 -16.01 3.35 -15.44
C THR A 142 -17.28 3.35 -14.55
N THR A 143 -18.47 3.50 -15.15
CA THR A 143 -19.77 3.29 -14.49
C THR A 143 -19.99 1.88 -13.91
N ASN A 144 -19.31 0.83 -14.36
CA ASN A 144 -19.46 -0.50 -13.73
C ASN A 144 -18.77 -0.61 -12.35
N TYR A 145 -17.82 0.28 -12.05
CA TYR A 145 -17.22 0.36 -10.71
C TYR A 145 -18.21 0.93 -9.68
N HIS A 146 -18.96 1.95 -10.07
CA HIS A 146 -19.96 2.60 -9.21
C HIS A 146 -21.12 1.66 -8.82
N HIS A 147 -21.38 0.59 -9.57
CA HIS A 147 -22.36 -0.43 -9.19
C HIS A 147 -21.82 -1.47 -8.18
N SER A 148 -20.50 -1.58 -8.02
CA SER A 148 -19.84 -2.53 -7.09
C SER A 148 -19.34 -1.86 -5.80
N PHE A 149 -19.26 -0.52 -5.75
CA PHE A 149 -18.88 0.24 -4.56
C PHE A 149 -20.07 0.47 -3.62
N THR A 150 -20.45 -0.56 -2.87
CA THR A 150 -21.69 -0.55 -2.06
C THR A 150 -21.49 -0.02 -0.64
N THR A 151 -20.30 -0.19 -0.07
CA THR A 151 -20.01 0.12 1.35
C THR A 151 -20.98 -0.51 2.36
N GLU A 152 -21.59 -1.65 2.02
CA GLU A 152 -22.59 -2.34 2.86
C GLU A 152 -22.00 -2.89 4.17
N HIS A 153 -20.70 -3.15 4.19
CA HIS A 153 -19.93 -3.64 5.34
C HIS A 153 -18.89 -2.62 5.82
N TYR A 154 -19.01 -1.36 5.37
CA TYR A 154 -18.18 -0.29 5.91
C TYR A 154 -18.64 0.06 7.34
N ASP A 155 -17.83 -0.35 8.32
CA ASP A 155 -17.99 0.01 9.72
C ASP A 155 -16.78 0.85 10.18
N PRO A 156 -16.90 2.18 10.28
CA PRO A 156 -15.80 3.05 10.71
C PRO A 156 -15.35 2.76 12.14
N LYS A 157 -16.21 2.18 12.99
CA LYS A 157 -15.82 1.77 14.34
C LYS A 157 -14.89 0.55 14.29
N GLU A 158 -15.21 -0.47 13.50
CA GLU A 158 -14.34 -1.64 13.31
C GLU A 158 -12.95 -1.21 12.82
N TRP A 159 -12.92 -0.24 11.91
CA TRP A 159 -11.70 0.30 11.34
C TRP A 159 -10.84 0.98 12.41
N VAL A 160 -11.37 1.99 13.13
CA VAL A 160 -10.56 2.68 14.15
C VAL A 160 -10.15 1.77 15.32
N ASP A 161 -10.99 0.79 15.68
CA ASP A 161 -10.62 -0.25 16.65
C ASP A 161 -9.45 -1.10 16.15
N LEU A 162 -9.44 -1.50 14.87
CA LEU A 162 -8.31 -2.21 14.27
C LEU A 162 -7.03 -1.38 14.32
N PHE A 163 -7.11 -0.08 14.03
CA PHE A 163 -5.93 0.79 14.00
C PHE A 163 -5.34 0.94 15.40
N SER A 164 -6.21 1.16 16.39
CA SER A 164 -5.79 1.17 17.78
C SER A 164 -5.25 -0.18 18.22
N ASP A 165 -5.88 -1.29 17.82
CA ASP A 165 -5.41 -2.66 18.07
C ASP A 165 -4.00 -2.91 17.53
N ALA A 166 -3.70 -2.40 16.34
CA ALA A 166 -2.39 -2.46 15.70
C ALA A 166 -1.33 -1.62 16.43
N GLY A 167 -1.73 -0.74 17.34
CA GLY A 167 -0.84 0.22 18.01
C GLY A 167 -0.55 1.46 17.18
N ALA A 168 -1.33 1.72 16.13
CA ALA A 168 -1.21 2.96 15.37
C ALA A 168 -1.48 4.17 16.25
N GLN A 169 -0.85 5.30 15.93
CA GLN A 169 -1.08 6.58 16.59
C GLN A 169 -1.77 7.59 15.68
N TYR A 170 -1.87 7.27 14.38
CA TYR A 170 -2.57 8.05 13.38
C TYR A 170 -3.02 7.14 12.24
N PHE A 171 -3.88 7.65 11.37
CA PHE A 171 -4.25 7.00 10.12
C PHE A 171 -4.38 8.04 9.01
N VAL A 172 -4.03 7.67 7.78
CA VAL A 172 -4.06 8.48 6.57
C VAL A 172 -5.13 7.92 5.63
N GLN A 173 -6.33 8.49 5.65
CA GLN A 173 -7.40 8.04 4.75
C GLN A 173 -7.21 8.69 3.37
N VAL A 174 -7.17 7.89 2.30
CA VAL A 174 -7.29 8.44 0.94
C VAL A 174 -8.63 9.12 0.81
N SER A 175 -8.58 10.45 0.75
CA SER A 175 -9.75 11.31 0.63
C SER A 175 -10.15 11.46 -0.83
N LYS A 176 -9.18 11.55 -1.73
CA LYS A 176 -9.31 11.54 -3.19
C LYS A 176 -8.01 11.01 -3.78
N HIS A 177 -8.09 10.00 -4.64
CA HIS A 177 -6.94 9.48 -5.38
C HIS A 177 -6.97 9.99 -6.83
N HIS A 178 -6.03 9.54 -7.67
CA HIS A 178 -5.83 10.07 -9.01
C HIS A 178 -7.09 9.98 -9.90
N GLU A 179 -7.99 9.03 -9.68
CA GLU A 179 -9.25 8.91 -10.41
C GLU A 179 -10.28 10.01 -10.10
N GLY A 180 -9.99 10.89 -9.14
CA GLY A 180 -10.79 12.08 -8.82
C GLY A 180 -12.05 11.83 -8.01
N TYR A 181 -12.21 10.63 -7.44
CA TYR A 181 -13.41 10.30 -6.65
C TYR A 181 -13.23 10.66 -5.18
N ALA A 182 -13.90 11.72 -4.72
CA ALA A 182 -13.75 12.20 -3.36
C ALA A 182 -14.63 11.44 -2.35
N LEU A 183 -14.05 10.96 -1.25
CA LEU A 183 -14.74 10.23 -0.17
C LEU A 183 -15.39 11.14 0.88
N PHE A 184 -15.47 12.44 0.58
CA PHE A 184 -16.01 13.47 1.46
C PHE A 184 -16.97 14.40 0.71
N ASP A 185 -17.71 15.21 1.46
CA ASP A 185 -18.67 16.14 0.87
C ASP A 185 -17.97 17.37 0.29
N ILE A 186 -18.31 17.71 -0.95
CA ILE A 186 -17.80 18.89 -1.65
C ILE A 186 -19.00 19.59 -2.30
N PRO A 187 -19.11 20.92 -2.20
CA PRO A 187 -20.18 21.67 -2.86
C PRO A 187 -20.33 21.33 -4.36
N ALA A 188 -21.57 21.11 -4.79
CA ALA A 188 -21.90 20.66 -6.16
C ALA A 188 -21.51 21.66 -7.27
N ASN A 189 -21.15 22.91 -6.93
CA ASN A 189 -20.60 23.89 -7.86
C ASN A 189 -19.07 23.74 -8.08
N ILE A 190 -18.41 22.89 -7.30
CA ILE A 190 -16.99 22.55 -7.42
C ILE A 190 -16.86 21.20 -8.14
N THR A 191 -17.50 20.15 -7.61
CA THR A 191 -17.55 18.83 -8.25
C THR A 191 -18.78 18.05 -7.79
N GLN A 192 -19.29 17.15 -8.64
CA GLN A 192 -20.29 16.14 -8.26
C GLN A 192 -19.68 14.74 -8.20
N ARG A 193 -18.35 14.61 -8.30
CA ARG A 193 -17.62 13.34 -8.28
C ARG A 193 -17.23 12.95 -6.85
N THR A 194 -18.25 12.81 -5.99
CA THR A 194 -18.05 12.50 -4.57
C THR A 194 -18.92 11.33 -4.12
N SER A 195 -18.47 10.64 -3.09
CA SER A 195 -19.22 9.59 -2.36
C SER A 195 -20.55 10.07 -1.75
N VAL A 196 -20.76 11.38 -1.65
CA VAL A 196 -22.01 11.99 -1.18
C VAL A 196 -22.96 12.24 -2.33
N ALA A 197 -22.48 12.85 -3.41
CA ALA A 197 -23.27 13.15 -4.60
C ALA A 197 -23.58 11.90 -5.44
N GLN A 198 -22.71 10.90 -5.39
CA GLN A 198 -22.81 9.63 -6.11
C GLN A 198 -22.83 8.45 -5.15
N VAL A 199 -22.96 7.22 -5.68
CA VAL A 199 -22.96 5.98 -4.87
C VAL A 199 -21.68 5.91 -4.03
N PRO A 200 -21.75 5.80 -2.70
CA PRO A 200 -22.87 5.24 -1.92
C PRO A 200 -23.80 6.26 -1.25
N HIS A 201 -23.71 7.55 -1.57
CA HIS A 201 -24.43 8.66 -0.92
C HIS A 201 -24.14 8.80 0.58
N LYS A 202 -22.86 8.67 0.95
CA LYS A 202 -22.36 8.79 2.32
C LYS A 202 -21.07 9.59 2.33
N ASN A 203 -20.88 10.44 3.33
CA ASN A 203 -19.59 11.08 3.59
C ASN A 203 -18.71 10.10 4.40
N LEU A 204 -18.01 9.22 3.68
CA LEU A 204 -17.25 8.12 4.29
C LEU A 204 -16.09 8.66 5.16
N LEU A 205 -15.44 9.73 4.73
CA LEU A 205 -14.35 10.35 5.51
C LEU A 205 -14.84 10.92 6.84
N GLN A 206 -15.96 11.67 6.83
CA GLN A 206 -16.52 12.23 8.06
C GLN A 206 -16.96 11.11 9.02
N MET A 207 -17.57 10.04 8.51
CA MET A 207 -17.94 8.88 9.31
C MET A 207 -16.73 8.25 10.01
N LEU A 208 -15.58 8.17 9.34
CA LEU A 208 -14.33 7.66 9.93
C LEU A 208 -13.78 8.62 10.99
N PHE A 209 -13.78 9.92 10.71
CA PHE A 209 -13.30 10.95 11.64
C PHE A 209 -14.16 11.01 12.90
N ASP A 210 -15.49 10.96 12.77
CA ASP A 210 -16.42 10.92 13.89
C ASP A 210 -16.21 9.65 14.74
N ALA A 211 -15.96 8.49 14.10
CA ALA A 211 -15.67 7.26 14.82
C ALA A 211 -14.32 7.34 15.56
N ALA A 212 -13.29 7.95 14.97
CA ALA A 212 -12.02 8.18 15.64
C ALA A 212 -12.20 9.07 16.87
N ASP A 213 -12.90 10.21 16.74
CA ASP A 213 -13.18 11.12 17.85
C ASP A 213 -13.99 10.46 18.96
N GLN A 214 -14.96 9.60 18.59
CA GLN A 214 -15.85 8.96 19.55
C GLN A 214 -15.22 7.77 20.27
N TYR A 215 -14.52 6.89 19.54
CA TYR A 215 -14.10 5.57 20.06
C TYR A 215 -12.60 5.50 20.33
N GLN A 216 -11.78 6.23 19.57
CA GLN A 216 -10.32 6.15 19.63
C GLN A 216 -9.66 7.54 19.53
N PRO A 217 -9.96 8.48 20.46
CA PRO A 217 -9.55 9.90 20.35
C PRO A 217 -8.04 10.16 20.46
N HIS A 218 -7.24 9.11 20.65
CA HIS A 218 -5.78 9.17 20.59
C HIS A 218 -5.23 9.04 19.17
N LEU A 219 -6.05 8.58 18.21
CA LEU A 219 -5.65 8.48 16.81
C LEU A 219 -5.70 9.85 16.16
N HIS A 220 -4.55 10.34 15.71
CA HIS A 220 -4.48 11.54 14.89
C HIS A 220 -5.04 11.26 13.49
N LYS A 221 -5.80 12.22 12.96
CA LYS A 221 -6.57 12.07 11.72
C LYS A 221 -5.81 12.70 10.56
N ALA A 222 -5.43 11.93 9.56
CA ALA A 222 -4.74 12.41 8.37
C ALA A 222 -5.47 12.02 7.09
N THR A 223 -5.19 12.75 6.01
CA THR A 223 -5.77 12.49 4.70
C THR A 223 -4.69 12.41 3.63
N TYR A 224 -4.77 11.37 2.80
CA TYR A 224 -4.11 11.38 1.51
C TYR A 224 -4.95 12.19 0.53
N PHE A 225 -4.32 13.03 -0.28
CA PHE A 225 -5.00 13.84 -1.28
C PHE A 225 -4.21 13.90 -2.58
N SER A 226 -4.86 13.55 -3.68
CA SER A 226 -4.22 13.61 -4.99
C SER A 226 -4.28 14.99 -5.63
N LEU A 227 -3.11 15.51 -6.03
CA LEU A 227 -2.98 16.76 -6.79
C LEU A 227 -3.31 16.56 -8.28
N PRO A 228 -2.80 15.51 -8.96
CA PRO A 228 -3.29 15.16 -10.30
C PRO A 228 -4.69 14.54 -10.27
N GLU A 229 -5.44 14.74 -11.35
CA GLU A 229 -6.73 14.06 -11.54
C GLU A 229 -6.85 13.51 -12.96
N TRP A 230 -6.76 12.19 -13.04
CA TRP A 230 -6.84 11.43 -14.26
C TRP A 230 -8.15 11.67 -14.97
N PHE A 231 -8.02 11.98 -16.24
CA PHE A 231 -9.10 12.15 -17.18
C PHE A 231 -10.07 13.31 -16.91
N HIS A 232 -9.77 14.18 -15.94
CA HIS A 232 -10.59 15.37 -15.69
C HIS A 232 -10.47 16.34 -16.90
N PRO A 233 -11.59 16.80 -17.50
CA PRO A 233 -11.57 17.67 -18.68
C PRO A 233 -10.68 18.91 -18.53
N ASP A 234 -10.80 19.61 -17.40
CA ASP A 234 -10.03 20.84 -17.14
C ASP A 234 -8.59 20.59 -16.66
N TYR A 235 -8.23 19.33 -16.34
CA TYR A 235 -6.85 18.94 -16.05
C TYR A 235 -6.03 18.72 -17.34
N LYS A 236 -6.67 18.67 -18.51
CA LYS A 236 -6.01 18.43 -19.81
C LYS A 236 -4.81 19.34 -20.09
N LYS A 237 -4.85 20.60 -19.64
CA LYS A 237 -3.73 21.55 -19.83
C LYS A 237 -2.48 21.21 -19.01
N TYR A 238 -2.62 20.35 -18.00
CA TYR A 238 -1.58 19.93 -17.07
C TYR A 238 -1.15 18.47 -17.27
N GLY A 239 -2.03 17.64 -17.85
CA GLY A 239 -1.77 16.23 -18.07
C GLY A 239 -0.60 15.98 -19.03
N PHE A 240 0.06 14.83 -18.85
CA PHE A 240 1.17 14.38 -19.69
C PHE A 240 1.29 12.86 -19.71
N GLY A 241 2.09 12.32 -20.64
CA GLY A 241 2.41 10.89 -20.72
C GLY A 241 1.28 10.00 -21.26
N GLU A 242 0.33 10.58 -22.01
CA GLU A 242 -0.73 9.81 -22.68
C GLU A 242 -0.20 8.89 -23.79
N ALA A 243 0.91 9.26 -24.44
CA ALA A 243 1.43 8.56 -25.62
C ALA A 243 2.36 7.38 -25.29
N ASP A 244 2.88 7.29 -24.06
CA ASP A 244 3.88 6.31 -23.62
C ASP A 244 3.45 5.49 -22.40
N GLY A 245 2.23 5.70 -21.90
CA GLY A 245 1.67 4.95 -20.76
C GLY A 245 2.33 5.27 -19.42
N ALA A 246 3.18 6.30 -19.35
CA ALA A 246 3.92 6.70 -18.18
C ALA A 246 3.68 8.20 -17.87
N GLY A 247 2.50 8.52 -17.33
CA GLY A 247 2.18 9.89 -16.90
C GLY A 247 0.83 10.04 -16.20
N TRP A 248 0.42 11.31 -16.03
CA TRP A 248 -0.86 11.69 -15.41
C TRP A 248 -1.78 12.22 -16.51
N PRO A 249 -2.62 11.38 -17.13
CA PRO A 249 -3.45 11.78 -18.28
C PRO A 249 -4.51 12.81 -17.86
N GLY A 250 -4.82 13.74 -18.75
CA GLY A 250 -5.84 14.76 -18.51
C GLY A 250 -6.79 14.86 -19.69
N GLY A 251 -8.00 15.37 -19.48
CA GLY A 251 -9.03 15.30 -20.52
C GLY A 251 -9.67 13.92 -20.60
N ASN A 252 -10.86 13.85 -21.20
CA ASN A 252 -11.67 12.64 -21.16
C ASN A 252 -10.92 11.37 -21.62
N ALA A 253 -11.12 10.29 -20.87
CA ALA A 253 -10.63 8.97 -21.24
C ALA A 253 -11.20 8.54 -22.60
N THR A 254 -10.41 7.80 -23.37
CA THR A 254 -10.85 7.14 -24.60
C THR A 254 -11.05 5.66 -24.33
N ASN A 255 -12.18 5.12 -24.75
CA ASN A 255 -12.43 3.69 -24.69
C ASN A 255 -11.44 2.98 -25.65
N PRO A 256 -10.58 2.08 -25.15
CA PRO A 256 -9.56 1.45 -25.98
C PRO A 256 -10.14 0.47 -27.01
N TYR A 257 -11.42 0.07 -26.88
CA TYR A 257 -12.07 -0.88 -27.79
C TYR A 257 -12.90 -0.21 -28.87
N THR A 258 -13.58 0.89 -28.53
CA THR A 258 -14.48 1.61 -29.45
C THR A 258 -13.84 2.87 -30.02
N ASN A 259 -12.72 3.31 -29.45
CA ASN A 259 -12.09 4.60 -29.71
C ASN A 259 -13.02 5.80 -29.44
N GLU A 260 -14.08 5.59 -28.65
CA GLU A 260 -15.02 6.64 -28.27
C GLU A 260 -14.53 7.34 -26.99
N THR A 261 -14.64 8.67 -26.98
CA THR A 261 -14.40 9.46 -25.77
C THR A 261 -15.48 9.18 -24.73
N LEU A 262 -15.06 8.81 -23.52
CA LEU A 262 -15.94 8.51 -22.39
C LEU A 262 -16.31 9.80 -21.63
N PRO A 263 -17.57 9.95 -21.19
CA PRO A 263 -17.96 11.08 -20.35
C PRO A 263 -17.29 11.00 -18.97
N TYR A 264 -16.87 12.16 -18.46
CA TYR A 264 -16.35 12.27 -17.09
C TYR A 264 -17.51 12.37 -16.10
N THR A 265 -17.72 11.35 -15.28
CA THR A 265 -18.90 11.26 -14.40
C THR A 265 -18.75 12.16 -13.18
N GLY A 266 -19.73 13.03 -12.95
CA GLY A 266 -19.71 14.04 -11.89
C GLY A 266 -19.00 15.34 -12.26
N TYR A 267 -18.69 15.53 -13.56
CA TYR A 267 -18.01 16.71 -14.05
C TYR A 267 -18.77 18.01 -13.77
N VAL A 268 -18.05 19.00 -13.26
CA VAL A 268 -18.48 20.40 -13.15
C VAL A 268 -17.37 21.23 -13.77
N ALA A 269 -17.70 22.05 -14.77
CA ALA A 269 -16.71 22.85 -15.46
C ALA A 269 -16.17 23.96 -14.55
N VAL A 270 -14.84 24.10 -14.54
CA VAL A 270 -14.13 25.13 -13.77
C VAL A 270 -13.24 25.98 -14.70
N GLU A 271 -12.91 27.21 -14.31
CA GLU A 271 -12.07 28.08 -15.14
C GLU A 271 -10.59 27.70 -14.98
N ASP A 272 -10.16 27.47 -13.75
CA ASP A 272 -8.84 26.95 -13.42
C ASP A 272 -8.93 25.80 -12.43
N PHE A 273 -8.53 24.61 -12.90
CA PHE A 273 -8.55 23.38 -12.11
C PHE A 273 -7.80 23.51 -10.77
N VAL A 274 -6.72 24.29 -10.68
CA VAL A 274 -5.95 24.37 -9.44
C VAL A 274 -6.65 25.30 -8.44
N SER A 275 -7.07 26.50 -8.85
CA SER A 275 -7.71 27.46 -7.92
C SER A 275 -9.17 27.13 -7.62
N ASP A 276 -9.89 26.52 -8.54
CA ASP A 276 -11.33 26.36 -8.44
C ASP A 276 -11.76 24.95 -8.01
N LEU A 277 -10.86 23.95 -8.10
CA LEU A 277 -11.10 22.58 -7.65
C LEU A 277 -10.13 22.17 -6.54
N ILE A 278 -8.83 22.07 -6.85
CA ILE A 278 -7.83 21.51 -5.92
C ILE A 278 -7.70 22.30 -4.62
N LEU A 279 -7.55 23.63 -4.71
CA LEU A 279 -7.39 24.47 -3.51
C LEU A 279 -8.63 24.41 -2.58
N PRO A 280 -9.87 24.59 -3.08
CA PRO A 280 -11.07 24.41 -2.26
C PRO A 280 -11.20 23.03 -1.61
N GLU A 281 -10.87 21.94 -2.33
CA GLU A 281 -10.90 20.58 -1.77
C GLU A 281 -9.93 20.43 -0.58
N MET A 282 -8.70 20.90 -0.73
CA MET A 282 -7.72 20.89 0.36
C MET A 282 -8.17 21.74 1.56
N GLN A 283 -8.77 22.91 1.32
CA GLN A 283 -9.33 23.76 2.37
C GLN A 283 -10.49 23.08 3.13
N ILE A 284 -11.36 22.37 2.42
CA ILE A 284 -12.46 21.59 3.03
C ILE A 284 -11.88 20.49 3.94
N LEU A 285 -10.90 19.73 3.45
CA LEU A 285 -10.24 18.68 4.25
C LEU A 285 -9.56 19.23 5.51
N ALA A 286 -8.90 20.39 5.40
CA ALA A 286 -8.33 21.09 6.54
C ALA A 286 -9.41 21.50 7.56
N GLN A 287 -10.56 22.02 7.09
CA GLN A 287 -11.69 22.40 7.95
C GLN A 287 -12.37 21.20 8.62
N MET A 288 -12.39 20.03 7.95
CA MET A 288 -12.89 18.77 8.51
C MET A 288 -12.02 18.24 9.67
N GLY A 289 -10.82 18.80 9.88
CA GLY A 289 -9.93 18.42 10.97
C GLY A 289 -8.84 17.43 10.57
N THR A 290 -8.41 17.45 9.31
CA THR A 290 -7.15 16.83 8.90
C THR A 290 -6.00 17.43 9.71
N GLU A 291 -5.10 16.59 10.19
CA GLU A 291 -3.89 16.97 10.92
C GLU A 291 -2.61 16.77 10.09
N ILE A 292 -2.61 15.78 9.19
CA ILE A 292 -1.54 15.59 8.19
C ILE A 292 -2.17 15.58 6.80
N MET A 293 -1.77 16.53 5.96
CA MET A 293 -2.12 16.54 4.54
C MET A 293 -1.03 15.80 3.76
N TRP A 294 -1.30 14.54 3.42
CA TRP A 294 -0.38 13.68 2.70
C TRP A 294 -0.69 13.78 1.19
N CYS A 295 0.02 14.61 0.45
CA CYS A 295 -0.30 14.81 -0.96
C CYS A 295 0.37 13.77 -1.87
N ASP A 296 -0.19 13.57 -3.05
CA ASP A 296 0.41 12.73 -4.08
C ASP A 296 -0.02 13.12 -5.50
N ILE A 297 0.85 13.29 -6.48
CA ILE A 297 2.30 13.45 -6.38
C ILE A 297 2.66 14.74 -7.11
N GLY A 298 3.08 15.76 -6.38
CA GLY A 298 3.45 17.06 -6.94
C GLY A 298 2.50 17.58 -8.01
N GLY A 299 3.05 18.15 -9.08
CA GLY A 299 2.24 18.73 -10.17
C GLY A 299 1.73 20.14 -9.87
N PRO A 300 0.85 20.68 -10.72
CA PRO A 300 0.28 22.02 -10.54
C PRO A 300 -0.49 22.11 -9.22
N ASN A 301 -0.13 23.08 -8.39
CA ASN A 301 -0.69 23.25 -7.05
C ASN A 301 -0.65 24.71 -6.61
N LEU A 302 -1.42 25.02 -5.57
CA LEU A 302 -1.37 26.26 -4.78
C LEU A 302 -1.04 25.92 -3.31
N THR A 303 -0.12 24.97 -3.11
CA THR A 303 0.22 24.47 -1.78
C THR A 303 0.85 25.54 -0.91
N ALA A 304 1.59 26.49 -1.47
CA ALA A 304 2.18 27.60 -0.71
C ALA A 304 1.09 28.48 -0.08
N GLU A 305 0.07 28.82 -0.86
CA GLU A 305 -1.10 29.59 -0.41
C GLU A 305 -1.92 28.80 0.61
N PHE A 306 -2.24 27.55 0.30
CA PHE A 306 -2.97 26.65 1.20
C PHE A 306 -2.25 26.46 2.54
N SER A 307 -0.95 26.09 2.50
CA SER A 307 -0.19 25.76 3.71
C SER A 307 0.01 26.99 4.60
N ALA A 308 0.17 28.19 4.02
CA ALA A 308 0.24 29.42 4.80
C ALA A 308 -1.05 29.65 5.60
N GLU A 309 -2.23 29.47 5.01
CA GLU A 309 -3.51 29.61 5.72
C GLU A 309 -3.72 28.46 6.72
N TYR A 310 -3.47 27.22 6.30
CA TYR A 310 -3.66 26.02 7.11
C TYR A 310 -2.80 26.05 8.38
N PHE A 311 -1.50 26.34 8.24
CA PHE A 311 -0.59 26.40 9.39
C PHE A 311 -0.92 27.55 10.34
N ASN A 312 -1.20 28.74 9.80
CA ASN A 312 -1.53 29.90 10.64
C ASN A 312 -2.86 29.69 11.38
N SER A 313 -3.90 29.19 10.71
CA SER A 313 -5.21 28.95 11.32
C SER A 313 -5.13 27.87 12.41
N MET A 314 -4.40 26.78 12.19
CA MET A 314 -4.22 25.73 13.19
C MET A 314 -3.35 26.18 14.37
N ALA A 315 -2.30 26.97 14.12
CA ALA A 315 -1.49 27.55 15.18
C ALA A 315 -2.31 28.47 16.11
N THR A 316 -3.26 29.25 15.59
CA THR A 316 -4.15 30.08 16.44
C THR A 316 -5.08 29.26 17.34
N GLN A 317 -5.32 28.00 16.97
CA GLN A 317 -6.09 27.03 17.75
C GLN A 317 -5.23 26.17 18.67
N GLY A 318 -3.90 26.38 18.67
CA GLY A 318 -2.96 25.55 19.43
C GLY A 318 -2.80 24.13 18.88
N LYS A 319 -3.14 23.90 17.61
CA LYS A 319 -2.99 22.62 16.92
C LYS A 319 -1.71 22.59 16.09
N GLN A 320 -1.08 21.43 16.01
CA GLN A 320 0.04 21.17 15.12
C GLN A 320 -0.47 20.36 13.92
N VAL A 321 -0.05 20.75 12.73
CA VAL A 321 -0.42 20.07 11.48
C VAL A 321 0.79 19.99 10.57
N LEU A 322 0.78 19.02 9.65
CA LEU A 322 1.92 18.66 8.82
C LEU A 322 1.51 18.47 7.35
N ILE A 323 2.47 18.65 6.43
CA ILE A 323 2.36 18.24 5.03
C ILE A 323 3.60 17.42 4.61
N ASN A 324 3.43 16.46 3.70
CA ASN A 324 4.55 15.67 3.18
C ASN A 324 5.32 16.43 2.07
N ASN A 325 6.50 15.92 1.70
CA ASN A 325 7.33 16.49 0.62
C ASN A 325 6.79 16.29 -0.81
N ARG A 326 5.63 15.64 -0.96
CA ARG A 326 4.95 15.44 -2.25
C ARG A 326 3.88 16.48 -2.54
N CYS A 327 3.57 17.39 -1.60
CA CYS A 327 2.62 18.47 -1.83
C CYS A 327 3.12 19.59 -2.77
N GLY A 328 4.29 19.45 -3.41
CA GLY A 328 4.88 20.49 -4.27
C GLY A 328 5.73 21.53 -3.53
N LEU A 329 5.93 21.34 -2.22
CA LEU A 329 6.90 22.02 -1.38
C LEU A 329 7.83 20.98 -0.74
N PRO A 330 8.99 21.39 -0.17
CA PRO A 330 9.83 20.45 0.58
C PRO A 330 9.09 19.72 1.72
N GLY A 331 8.00 20.31 2.24
CA GLY A 331 7.16 19.72 3.29
C GLY A 331 7.85 19.60 4.64
N ASP A 332 7.21 18.90 5.58
CA ASP A 332 7.72 18.66 6.93
C ASP A 332 8.56 17.38 7.02
N PHE A 333 8.27 16.39 6.16
CA PHE A 333 8.95 15.10 6.14
C PHE A 333 9.03 14.47 4.74
N ASP A 334 10.03 13.60 4.55
CA ASP A 334 10.24 12.88 3.29
C ASP A 334 9.50 11.53 3.26
N THR A 335 9.06 11.07 2.08
CA THR A 335 8.23 9.85 1.95
C THR A 335 8.85 8.78 1.02
N PRO A 336 9.92 8.06 1.43
CA PRO A 336 10.41 6.93 0.66
C PRO A 336 9.35 5.83 0.57
N GLU A 337 8.98 5.48 -0.65
CA GLU A 337 7.90 4.52 -0.96
C GLU A 337 8.49 3.15 -1.27
N TYR A 338 7.94 2.11 -0.63
CA TYR A 338 8.50 0.74 -0.60
C TYR A 338 9.99 0.69 -0.27
N ALA A 339 10.49 1.72 0.43
CA ALA A 339 11.90 1.93 0.67
C ALA A 339 12.14 2.49 2.08
N ARG A 340 13.35 2.25 2.55
CA ARG A 340 13.88 2.72 3.83
C ARG A 340 15.30 3.23 3.61
N TYR A 341 15.77 4.08 4.51
CA TYR A 341 17.16 4.51 4.49
C TYR A 341 18.07 3.49 5.17
N GLU A 342 19.30 3.37 4.68
CA GLU A 342 20.32 2.54 5.29
C GLU A 342 20.90 3.18 6.57
N ALA A 343 20.89 4.51 6.65
CA ALA A 343 21.44 5.28 7.76
C ALA A 343 20.41 6.22 8.40
N VAL A 344 20.72 6.69 9.61
CA VAL A 344 19.93 7.73 10.30
C VAL A 344 19.77 8.95 9.42
N GLN A 345 18.54 9.44 9.33
CA GLN A 345 18.24 10.74 8.74
C GLN A 345 17.97 11.77 9.82
N THR A 346 18.56 12.97 9.70
CA THR A 346 18.29 14.08 10.63
C THR A 346 16.95 14.75 10.33
N ARG A 347 16.61 14.85 9.04
CA ARG A 347 15.28 15.26 8.59
C ARG A 347 14.29 14.11 8.84
N LYS A 348 13.06 14.47 9.22
CA LYS A 348 12.00 13.50 9.45
C LYS A 348 11.56 12.87 8.12
N TRP A 349 11.22 11.59 8.19
CA TRP A 349 10.80 10.81 7.03
C TRP A 349 9.82 9.72 7.45
N GLU A 350 9.04 9.24 6.49
CA GLU A 350 8.01 8.23 6.68
C GLU A 350 8.07 7.21 5.53
N SER A 351 8.40 5.96 5.86
CA SER A 351 8.31 4.87 4.90
C SER A 351 6.83 4.50 4.69
N ASN A 352 6.41 4.37 3.44
CA ASN A 352 5.06 3.91 3.09
C ASN A 352 5.12 2.67 2.18
N LEU A 353 4.28 1.67 2.47
CA LEU A 353 4.10 0.46 1.66
C LEU A 353 2.78 -0.24 1.98
N GLY A 354 2.28 -1.06 1.04
CA GLY A 354 1.10 -1.91 1.21
C GLY A 354 1.37 -3.18 2.02
N MET A 355 0.37 -3.63 2.80
CA MET A 355 0.36 -5.00 3.33
C MET A 355 0.32 -6.03 2.19
N ASP A 356 -0.35 -5.69 1.10
CA ASP A 356 -0.25 -6.36 -0.19
C ASP A 356 1.05 -5.90 -0.89
N PRO A 357 1.94 -6.82 -1.29
CA PRO A 357 3.22 -6.45 -1.90
C PRO A 357 3.10 -5.95 -3.34
N PHE A 358 1.92 -6.00 -3.95
CA PHE A 358 1.69 -5.66 -5.35
C PHE A 358 0.78 -4.44 -5.55
N SER A 359 0.04 -4.00 -4.52
CA SER A 359 -0.89 -2.89 -4.64
C SER A 359 -1.17 -2.20 -3.31
N TYR A 360 -1.44 -0.90 -3.34
CA TYR A 360 -2.09 -0.17 -2.25
C TYR A 360 -3.61 -0.42 -2.23
N GLY A 361 -4.22 -0.61 -3.41
CA GLY A 361 -5.64 -0.93 -3.51
C GLY A 361 -5.91 -2.41 -3.26
N TYR A 362 -7.17 -2.76 -3.01
CA TYR A 362 -7.55 -4.17 -2.90
C TYR A 362 -7.25 -4.94 -4.20
N ASN A 363 -6.37 -5.93 -4.12
CA ASN A 363 -6.07 -6.83 -5.22
C ASN A 363 -6.60 -8.25 -4.95
N ARG A 364 -7.68 -8.61 -5.65
CA ARG A 364 -8.29 -9.95 -5.53
C ARG A 364 -7.34 -11.10 -5.94
N ALA A 365 -6.31 -10.82 -6.72
CA ALA A 365 -5.37 -11.83 -7.20
C ALA A 365 -4.26 -12.15 -6.19
N THR A 366 -4.08 -11.34 -5.15
CA THR A 366 -3.01 -11.53 -4.17
C THR A 366 -3.30 -12.77 -3.30
N PRO A 367 -2.41 -13.77 -3.29
CA PRO A 367 -2.60 -14.92 -2.42
C PRO A 367 -2.38 -14.51 -0.96
N VAL A 368 -3.17 -15.08 -0.05
CA VAL A 368 -3.12 -14.80 1.40
C VAL A 368 -1.69 -14.90 1.98
N SER A 369 -0.88 -15.83 1.48
CA SER A 369 0.50 -16.03 1.93
C SER A 369 1.49 -14.95 1.50
N ALA A 370 1.12 -14.07 0.55
CA ALA A 370 1.98 -12.98 0.08
C ALA A 370 1.87 -11.71 0.93
N TYR A 371 0.80 -11.57 1.72
CA TYR A 371 0.62 -10.42 2.61
C TYR A 371 1.73 -10.38 3.67
N ILE A 372 2.16 -9.16 4.02
CA ILE A 372 3.21 -8.94 5.03
C ILE A 372 2.86 -9.63 6.36
N THR A 373 3.84 -10.32 6.94
CA THR A 373 3.66 -11.07 8.19
C THR A 373 3.78 -10.18 9.43
N PRO A 374 3.24 -10.58 10.60
CA PRO A 374 3.43 -9.82 11.84
C PRO A 374 4.90 -9.57 12.19
N ALA A 375 5.76 -10.57 11.96
CA ALA A 375 7.20 -10.46 12.19
C ALA A 375 7.83 -9.37 11.31
N SER A 376 7.44 -9.32 10.03
CA SER A 376 7.90 -8.31 9.08
C SER A 376 7.40 -6.90 9.44
N ILE A 377 6.16 -6.76 9.92
CA ILE A 377 5.62 -5.48 10.40
C ILE A 377 6.45 -4.97 11.58
N VAL A 378 6.65 -5.81 12.60
CA VAL A 378 7.40 -5.47 13.82
C VAL A 378 8.85 -5.10 13.50
N THR A 379 9.54 -5.93 12.72
CA THR A 379 10.95 -5.70 12.40
C THR A 379 11.16 -4.48 11.50
N SER A 380 10.21 -4.19 10.60
CA SER A 380 10.24 -2.97 9.78
C SER A 380 10.04 -1.72 10.65
N LEU A 381 9.07 -1.75 11.56
CA LEU A 381 8.84 -0.66 12.52
C LEU A 381 10.10 -0.36 13.34
N ILE A 382 10.76 -1.39 13.88
CA ILE A 382 11.98 -1.25 14.68
C ILE A 382 13.12 -0.60 13.85
N ASP A 383 13.37 -1.13 12.65
CA ASP A 383 14.45 -0.65 11.77
C ASP A 383 14.22 0.81 11.36
N ILE A 384 13.00 1.15 10.95
CA ILE A 384 12.62 2.53 10.58
C ILE A 384 12.75 3.47 11.78
N THR A 385 12.24 3.06 12.95
CA THR A 385 12.27 3.87 14.18
C THR A 385 13.70 4.18 14.62
N SER A 386 14.59 3.18 14.61
CA SER A 386 16.01 3.37 14.95
C SER A 386 16.76 4.34 14.03
N LYS A 387 16.20 4.60 12.85
CA LYS A 387 16.76 5.50 11.82
C LYS A 387 16.00 6.81 11.73
N ASN A 388 15.27 7.16 12.80
CA ASN A 388 14.54 8.41 12.98
C ASN A 388 13.34 8.60 12.04
N GLY A 389 12.77 7.50 11.51
CA GLY A 389 11.62 7.52 10.62
C GLY A 389 10.32 7.06 11.27
N ASN A 390 9.21 7.32 10.59
CA ASN A 390 7.89 6.76 10.85
C ASN A 390 7.54 5.66 9.83
N PHE A 391 6.64 4.76 10.21
CA PHE A 391 6.18 3.67 9.34
C PHE A 391 4.68 3.80 9.08
N LEU A 392 4.31 4.01 7.82
CA LEU A 392 2.94 4.09 7.33
C LEU A 392 2.64 2.80 6.54
N LEU A 393 1.80 1.93 7.09
CA LEU A 393 1.47 0.64 6.48
C LEU A 393 0.06 0.67 5.90
N ASP A 394 -0.07 0.49 4.60
CA ASP A 394 -1.37 0.56 3.93
C ASP A 394 -2.14 -0.77 3.98
N ILE A 395 -3.47 -0.69 4.06
CA ILE A 395 -4.38 -1.80 3.83
C ILE A 395 -5.37 -1.45 2.72
N GLY A 396 -5.77 -2.45 1.93
CA GLY A 396 -6.66 -2.28 0.78
C GLY A 396 -8.04 -2.94 1.02
N PRO A 397 -9.06 -2.21 1.51
CA PRO A 397 -10.38 -2.76 1.77
C PRO A 397 -11.13 -3.11 0.49
N GLN A 398 -12.00 -4.12 0.56
CA GLN A 398 -12.89 -4.47 -0.54
C GLN A 398 -13.91 -3.36 -0.81
N ALA A 399 -14.49 -3.34 -2.02
CA ALA A 399 -15.47 -2.35 -2.44
C ALA A 399 -16.74 -2.28 -1.55
N ASN A 400 -17.05 -3.34 -0.80
CA ASN A 400 -18.13 -3.35 0.19
C ASN A 400 -17.73 -2.74 1.56
N GLY A 401 -16.47 -2.34 1.75
CA GLY A 401 -15.94 -1.78 3.00
C GLY A 401 -15.26 -2.79 3.93
N THR A 402 -15.19 -4.07 3.55
CA THR A 402 -14.55 -5.13 4.37
C THR A 402 -13.04 -5.06 4.25
N ILE A 403 -12.34 -4.91 5.37
CA ILE A 403 -10.88 -5.10 5.45
C ILE A 403 -10.58 -6.59 5.37
N VAL A 404 -9.56 -6.98 4.60
CA VAL A 404 -9.22 -8.39 4.35
C VAL A 404 -8.81 -9.07 5.67
N ASP A 405 -9.30 -10.29 5.91
CA ASP A 405 -9.11 -10.96 7.20
C ASP A 405 -7.63 -11.20 7.56
N ILE A 406 -6.76 -11.45 6.58
CA ILE A 406 -5.34 -11.63 6.83
C ILE A 406 -4.66 -10.33 7.26
N GLU A 407 -5.06 -9.19 6.70
CA GLU A 407 -4.58 -7.87 7.11
C GLU A 407 -4.99 -7.59 8.56
N LYS A 408 -6.29 -7.78 8.88
CA LYS A 408 -6.81 -7.64 10.25
C LYS A 408 -6.06 -8.51 11.24
N LYS A 409 -5.86 -9.79 10.90
CA LYS A 409 -5.15 -10.74 11.75
C LYS A 409 -3.71 -10.31 11.98
N ASN A 410 -2.98 -10.02 10.91
CA ASN A 410 -1.56 -9.72 11.01
C ASN A 410 -1.29 -8.39 11.73
N LEU A 411 -2.14 -7.39 11.53
CA LEU A 411 -2.09 -6.13 12.27
C LEU A 411 -2.36 -6.32 13.77
N ARG A 412 -3.38 -7.11 14.15
CA ARG A 412 -3.65 -7.40 15.56
C ARG A 412 -2.52 -8.21 16.20
N ASP A 413 -1.94 -9.14 15.46
CA ASP A 413 -0.82 -9.95 15.94
C ASP A 413 0.43 -9.09 16.18
N ALA A 414 0.79 -8.22 15.24
CA ALA A 414 1.87 -7.24 15.42
C ALA A 414 1.54 -6.24 16.55
N GLY A 415 0.29 -5.77 16.62
CA GLY A 415 -0.18 -4.82 17.62
C GLY A 415 -0.05 -5.32 19.06
N ARG A 416 -0.26 -6.62 19.32
CA ARG A 416 0.02 -7.21 20.65
C ARG A 416 1.48 -7.01 21.06
N TRP A 417 2.42 -7.26 20.15
CA TRP A 417 3.84 -7.03 20.39
C TRP A 417 4.14 -5.54 20.56
N ILE A 418 3.65 -4.69 19.65
CA ILE A 418 3.91 -3.24 19.65
C ILE A 418 3.46 -2.61 20.98
N LYS A 419 2.27 -2.98 21.47
CA LYS A 419 1.73 -2.46 22.73
C LYS A 419 2.55 -2.91 23.94
N SER A 420 2.99 -4.17 24.00
CA SER A 420 3.82 -4.65 25.12
C SER A 420 5.23 -4.08 25.12
N HIS A 421 5.72 -3.62 23.97
CA HIS A 421 7.07 -3.07 23.77
C HIS A 421 7.11 -1.56 23.57
N GLY A 422 5.97 -0.88 23.78
CA GLY A 422 5.78 0.51 23.37
C GLY A 422 6.81 1.50 23.92
N GLU A 423 7.39 1.26 25.11
CA GLU A 423 8.42 2.15 25.67
C GLU A 423 9.73 2.21 24.89
N ALA A 424 9.99 1.20 24.04
CA ALA A 424 11.17 1.13 23.19
C ALA A 424 10.91 1.62 21.75
N ILE A 425 9.66 1.98 21.43
CA ILE A 425 9.23 2.45 20.11
C ILE A 425 8.72 3.89 20.21
N PHE A 426 7.65 4.11 20.98
CA PHE A 426 6.99 5.40 21.09
C PHE A 426 7.79 6.37 21.97
N ASN A 427 7.79 7.65 21.59
CA ASN A 427 8.55 8.72 22.26
C ASN A 427 10.05 8.43 22.41
N THR A 428 10.59 7.58 21.54
CA THR A 428 12.02 7.32 21.45
C THR A 428 12.69 8.19 20.38
N THR A 429 14.01 8.24 20.41
CA THR A 429 14.85 8.75 19.33
C THR A 429 15.95 7.74 19.01
N TYR A 430 16.62 7.94 17.87
CA TYR A 430 17.73 7.10 17.42
C TYR A 430 18.95 7.23 18.35
N TRP A 431 19.81 6.21 18.35
CA TRP A 431 21.12 6.30 18.96
C TRP A 431 22.10 7.03 18.02
N PHE A 432 22.63 8.16 18.48
CA PHE A 432 23.40 9.07 17.61
C PHE A 432 24.80 8.56 17.24
N ILE A 433 25.31 7.52 17.93
CA ILE A 433 26.60 6.90 17.59
C ILE A 433 26.43 5.92 16.42
N THR A 434 25.44 5.03 16.52
CA THR A 434 25.06 4.08 15.46
C THR A 434 23.59 3.66 15.67
N PRO A 435 22.76 3.57 14.61
CA PRO A 435 21.38 3.08 14.76
C PRO A 435 21.30 1.56 14.93
N GLU A 436 22.36 0.83 14.57
CA GLU A 436 22.32 -0.62 14.42
C GLU A 436 23.66 -1.30 14.72
N GLU A 437 23.58 -2.62 14.95
CA GLU A 437 24.74 -3.51 14.94
C GLU A 437 24.47 -4.71 14.01
N GLY A 438 25.15 -4.67 12.87
CA GLY A 438 24.92 -5.59 11.76
C GLY A 438 23.44 -5.64 11.33
N GLU A 439 23.04 -6.79 10.80
CA GLU A 439 21.67 -7.01 10.31
C GLU A 439 20.69 -7.43 11.41
N THR A 440 21.14 -7.48 12.67
CA THR A 440 20.40 -8.20 13.73
C THR A 440 19.91 -7.31 14.86
N ILE A 441 20.56 -6.17 15.14
CA ILE A 441 20.24 -5.32 16.27
C ILE A 441 19.97 -3.89 15.82
N ARG A 442 18.99 -3.25 16.46
CA ARG A 442 18.65 -1.83 16.35
C ARG A 442 18.64 -1.17 17.71
N PHE A 443 18.90 0.13 17.73
CA PHE A 443 18.98 0.92 18.95
C PHE A 443 17.98 2.08 18.92
N THR A 444 17.27 2.23 20.03
CA THR A 444 16.45 3.41 20.32
C THR A 444 16.75 3.89 21.74
N GLN A 445 16.38 5.12 22.05
CA GLN A 445 16.60 5.67 23.37
C GLN A 445 15.55 6.72 23.73
N THR A 446 15.39 6.92 25.03
CA THR A 446 14.67 8.04 25.64
C THR A 446 15.66 8.81 26.53
N PRO A 447 15.26 9.96 27.11
CA PRO A 447 16.08 10.61 28.15
C PRO A 447 16.38 9.72 29.37
N ASP A 448 15.59 8.67 29.60
CA ASP A 448 15.64 7.83 30.80
C ASP A 448 16.20 6.43 30.57
N ALA A 449 16.33 5.98 29.31
CA ALA A 449 16.79 4.62 29.02
C ALA A 449 17.29 4.44 27.59
N PHE A 450 18.18 3.45 27.44
CA PHE A 450 18.66 2.92 26.16
C PHE A 450 18.05 1.54 25.90
N TYR A 451 17.66 1.28 24.66
CA TYR A 451 17.03 0.03 24.23
C TYR A 451 17.82 -0.66 23.12
N MET A 452 17.94 -1.97 23.25
CA MET A 452 18.56 -2.87 22.27
C MET A 452 17.47 -3.80 21.77
N LEU A 453 17.13 -3.70 20.48
CA LEU A 453 16.02 -4.43 19.86
C LEU A 453 16.59 -5.44 18.87
N THR A 454 16.27 -6.72 19.03
CA THR A 454 16.69 -7.77 18.09
C THR A 454 15.69 -7.92 16.96
N LEU A 455 16.15 -8.10 15.72
CA LEU A 455 15.28 -8.36 14.57
C LEU A 455 14.98 -9.85 14.36
N TYR A 456 15.66 -10.71 15.12
CA TYR A 456 15.54 -12.16 15.08
C TYR A 456 15.62 -12.75 16.50
N PRO A 457 15.22 -14.03 16.69
CA PRO A 457 15.45 -14.75 17.94
C PRO A 457 16.93 -14.69 18.34
N PRO A 458 17.26 -14.14 19.52
CA PRO A 458 18.65 -14.04 19.94
C PRO A 458 19.21 -15.42 20.30
N ASN A 459 20.52 -15.57 20.23
CA ASN A 459 21.23 -16.76 20.71
C ASN A 459 21.30 -16.80 22.25
N ALA A 460 21.99 -17.80 22.81
CA ALA A 460 22.30 -17.87 24.25
C ALA A 460 23.19 -16.74 24.75
N THR A 461 23.95 -16.14 23.84
CA THR A 461 24.78 -14.98 24.12
C THR A 461 24.52 -13.94 23.04
N LEU A 462 24.32 -12.71 23.46
CA LEU A 462 24.33 -11.54 22.59
C LEU A 462 25.54 -10.69 22.96
N VAL A 463 26.45 -10.47 22.02
CA VAL A 463 27.61 -9.59 22.19
C VAL A 463 27.37 -8.36 21.32
N LEU A 464 27.54 -7.19 21.92
CA LEU A 464 27.48 -5.90 21.24
C LEU A 464 28.86 -5.27 21.24
N ASP A 465 29.46 -5.17 20.07
CA ASP A 465 30.74 -4.48 19.85
C ASP A 465 30.55 -2.97 19.70
N SER A 466 29.34 -2.53 19.37
CA SER A 466 29.01 -1.11 19.25
C SER A 466 29.06 -0.40 20.60
N PRO A 467 29.46 0.89 20.65
CA PRO A 467 29.42 1.67 21.88
C PRO A 467 27.98 1.82 22.37
N VAL A 468 27.67 1.17 23.49
CA VAL A 468 26.40 1.29 24.21
C VAL A 468 26.62 1.97 25.57
N PRO A 469 25.65 2.74 26.08
CA PRO A 469 25.78 3.47 27.34
C PRO A 469 25.60 2.55 28.56
N TYR A 470 26.49 1.57 28.71
CA TYR A 470 26.52 0.62 29.80
C TYR A 470 27.71 0.89 30.74
N VAL A 471 27.46 0.86 32.05
CA VAL A 471 28.51 0.82 33.07
C VAL A 471 28.42 -0.44 33.90
N ALA A 472 29.58 -0.91 34.41
CA ALA A 472 29.64 -2.09 35.25
C ALA A 472 28.75 -1.93 36.49
N GLY A 473 27.75 -2.81 36.63
CA GLY A 473 26.76 -2.77 37.70
C GLY A 473 25.35 -2.37 37.24
N ASP A 474 25.20 -1.87 36.02
CA ASP A 474 23.89 -1.64 35.43
C ASP A 474 23.09 -2.94 35.31
N LYS A 475 21.77 -2.82 35.49
CA LYS A 475 20.84 -3.94 35.34
C LYS A 475 20.17 -3.85 33.98
N VAL A 476 20.58 -4.72 33.07
CA VAL A 476 19.87 -4.92 31.81
C VAL A 476 18.58 -5.68 32.10
N THR A 477 17.44 -5.19 31.61
CA THR A 477 16.12 -5.81 31.83
C THR A 477 15.41 -6.10 30.52
N VAL A 478 14.58 -7.13 30.50
CA VAL A 478 13.69 -7.44 29.36
C VAL A 478 12.53 -6.45 29.32
N VAL A 479 12.18 -5.96 28.14
CA VAL A 479 10.98 -5.15 27.88
C VAL A 479 9.96 -6.00 27.14
N GLY A 480 8.68 -5.86 27.49
CA GLY A 480 7.61 -6.65 26.88
C GLY A 480 7.65 -8.16 27.17
N GLY A 481 6.76 -8.89 26.50
CA GLY A 481 6.62 -10.34 26.64
C GLY A 481 6.26 -10.82 28.05
N ASN A 482 6.34 -12.13 28.26
CA ASN A 482 6.02 -12.77 29.54
C ASN A 482 7.09 -12.58 30.62
N MET A 483 8.28 -12.08 30.25
CA MET A 483 9.40 -11.88 31.15
C MET A 483 9.78 -10.40 31.35
N SER A 484 8.90 -9.47 30.99
CA SER A 484 9.10 -8.03 31.20
C SER A 484 9.61 -7.72 32.62
N GLY A 485 10.65 -6.88 32.72
CA GLY A 485 11.32 -6.50 33.96
C GLY A 485 12.34 -7.51 34.49
N SER A 486 12.45 -8.71 33.90
CA SER A 486 13.45 -9.70 34.31
C SER A 486 14.85 -9.20 34.01
N VAL A 487 15.76 -9.34 34.97
CA VAL A 487 17.16 -8.96 34.80
C VAL A 487 17.89 -10.00 33.94
N VAL A 488 18.59 -9.54 32.92
CA VAL A 488 19.44 -10.34 32.05
C VAL A 488 20.88 -10.20 32.55
N PRO A 489 21.59 -11.30 32.86
CA PRO A 489 23.00 -11.22 33.23
C PRO A 489 23.83 -10.54 32.14
N SER A 490 24.52 -9.47 32.51
CA SER A 490 25.29 -8.63 31.60
C SER A 490 26.70 -8.35 32.13
N ARG A 491 27.69 -8.26 31.25
CA ARG A 491 29.06 -7.87 31.62
C ARG A 491 29.80 -7.19 30.47
N LEU A 492 30.78 -6.36 30.80
CA LEU A 492 31.76 -5.88 29.83
C LEU A 492 32.86 -6.92 29.63
N LEU A 493 33.16 -7.20 28.38
CA LEU A 493 34.32 -8.00 27.98
C LEU A 493 35.60 -7.15 28.03
N ALA A 494 36.77 -7.80 27.98
CA ALA A 494 38.06 -7.12 28.10
C ALA A 494 38.33 -6.11 26.96
N ASN A 495 37.69 -6.30 25.81
CA ASN A 495 37.75 -5.39 24.66
C ASN A 495 36.74 -4.23 24.74
N GLY A 496 35.88 -4.19 25.76
CA GLY A 496 34.85 -3.17 25.94
C GLY A 496 33.47 -3.52 25.39
N SER A 497 33.30 -4.65 24.70
CA SER A 497 32.01 -5.11 24.20
C SER A 497 31.06 -5.50 25.34
N LEU A 498 29.76 -5.25 25.19
CA LEU A 498 28.74 -5.68 26.14
C LEU A 498 28.27 -7.10 25.79
N GLU A 499 28.35 -8.02 26.74
CA GLU A 499 27.80 -9.37 26.60
C GLU A 499 26.55 -9.53 27.49
N LEU A 500 25.47 -10.02 26.90
CA LEU A 500 24.25 -10.47 27.57
C LEU A 500 24.14 -11.99 27.51
N THR A 501 23.87 -12.63 28.65
CA THR A 501 23.55 -14.07 28.71
C THR A 501 22.04 -14.26 28.70
N ILE A 502 21.51 -14.73 27.58
CA ILE A 502 20.07 -14.85 27.36
C ILE A 502 19.65 -16.29 27.66
N SER A 503 18.77 -16.46 28.64
CA SER A 503 18.26 -17.78 29.03
C SER A 503 17.27 -18.34 28.00
N ASP A 504 17.06 -19.65 27.99
CA ASP A 504 15.98 -20.28 27.20
C ASP A 504 14.61 -19.70 27.55
N ALA A 505 14.38 -19.37 28.82
CA ALA A 505 13.12 -18.78 29.27
C ALA A 505 12.87 -17.41 28.61
N VAL A 506 13.89 -16.55 28.54
CA VAL A 506 13.79 -15.24 27.87
C VAL A 506 13.62 -15.40 26.36
N ARG A 507 14.33 -16.34 25.72
CA ARG A 507 14.11 -16.64 24.30
C ARG A 507 12.70 -17.12 24.01
N ALA A 508 12.10 -17.91 24.90
CA ALA A 508 10.75 -18.44 24.73
C ALA A 508 9.65 -17.48 25.20
N SER A 509 9.99 -16.34 25.81
CA SER A 509 9.00 -15.44 26.41
C SER A 509 8.41 -14.41 25.48
N ASP A 510 8.91 -14.33 24.24
CA ASP A 510 8.51 -13.34 23.25
C ASP A 510 8.47 -13.91 21.84
N GLU A 511 7.90 -13.13 20.93
CA GLU A 511 7.76 -13.44 19.51
C GLU A 511 8.24 -12.25 18.68
N TYR A 512 8.71 -12.51 17.46
CA TYR A 512 9.17 -11.52 16.47
C TYR A 512 10.47 -10.75 16.83
N SER A 513 10.55 -10.16 18.01
CA SER A 513 11.69 -9.33 18.47
C SER A 513 11.81 -9.33 19.99
N TRP A 514 13.05 -9.28 20.49
CA TRP A 514 13.37 -9.20 21.92
C TRP A 514 13.99 -7.84 22.22
N VAL A 515 13.55 -7.22 23.30
CA VAL A 515 14.00 -5.88 23.68
C VAL A 515 14.66 -5.90 25.04
N PHE A 516 15.85 -5.30 25.13
CA PHE A 516 16.64 -5.19 26.34
C PHE A 516 16.89 -3.72 26.67
N LYS A 517 16.68 -3.35 27.94
CA LYS A 517 16.73 -1.98 28.44
C LYS A 517 17.87 -1.77 29.41
N ILE A 518 18.62 -0.69 29.22
CA ILE A 518 19.56 -0.11 30.19
C ILE A 518 18.96 1.21 30.68
N PRO A 519 18.54 1.33 31.95
CA PRO A 519 18.05 2.60 32.49
C PRO A 519 19.21 3.59 32.73
N PHE A 520 19.03 4.85 32.36
CA PHE A 520 19.94 5.92 32.72
C PHE A 520 19.71 6.34 34.18
N GLY A 521 20.76 6.35 35.00
CA GLY A 521 20.70 6.89 36.37
C GLY A 521 20.29 5.91 37.49
N GLY A 522 20.53 4.60 37.35
CA GLY A 522 20.12 3.57 38.32
C GLY A 522 21.02 3.34 39.56
N VAL A 523 22.07 4.12 39.80
CA VAL A 523 22.86 3.99 41.03
C VAL A 523 22.36 5.00 42.08
N GLN A 524 21.47 4.56 42.98
CA GLN A 524 21.38 5.22 44.29
C GLN A 524 22.68 4.95 45.04
N THR A 525 23.64 5.86 44.97
CA THR A 525 24.76 5.89 45.91
C THR A 525 24.23 6.34 47.27
N MET A 526 23.83 5.39 48.13
CA MET A 526 23.89 5.64 49.56
C MET A 526 25.36 5.80 49.94
N GLY A 527 25.83 7.05 49.94
CA GLY A 527 27.18 7.38 50.37
C GLY A 527 27.48 8.84 50.06
N ASN A 528 27.54 9.66 51.11
CA ASN A 528 28.00 11.05 51.05
C ASN A 528 29.39 11.11 50.37
N ALA A 529 29.41 11.41 49.08
CA ALA A 529 30.61 11.84 48.38
C ALA A 529 30.22 12.82 47.27
N THR A 530 30.53 14.09 47.49
CA THR A 530 30.52 15.13 46.47
C THR A 530 31.51 14.76 45.36
N TYR A 531 31.01 14.48 44.16
CA TYR A 531 31.82 14.43 42.94
C TYR A 531 31.32 15.49 41.96
N THR A 532 32.22 16.42 41.61
CA THR A 532 32.07 17.36 40.51
C THR A 532 32.30 16.60 39.20
N GLY A 533 31.21 16.17 38.55
CA GLY A 533 31.22 15.56 37.21
C GLY A 533 30.81 16.58 36.16
N SER A 534 31.68 16.79 35.18
CA SER A 534 31.53 17.69 34.04
C SER A 534 30.30 17.37 33.19
N ALA A 535 29.49 18.40 32.93
CA ALA A 535 28.44 18.39 31.92
C ALA A 535 28.98 17.99 30.53
N PRO A 536 28.18 17.32 29.68
CA PRO A 536 28.56 17.07 28.30
C PRO A 536 28.79 18.38 27.54
N PRO A 537 29.68 18.40 26.53
CA PRO A 537 30.02 19.63 25.82
C PRO A 537 28.80 20.18 25.10
N ALA A 538 28.46 21.43 25.41
CA ALA A 538 27.47 22.20 24.69
C ALA A 538 27.84 22.28 23.21
N GLN A 539 26.91 21.93 22.32
CA GLN A 539 26.99 22.25 20.90
C GLN A 539 27.14 23.76 20.74
N GLN A 540 28.17 24.18 19.99
CA GLN A 540 28.35 25.57 19.58
C GLN A 540 27.17 25.99 18.68
N THR A 541 26.26 26.79 19.24
CA THR A 541 25.30 27.56 18.46
C THR A 541 26.00 28.76 17.85
N ALA A 542 25.95 28.90 16.52
CA ALA A 542 26.33 30.12 15.84
C ALA A 542 25.44 31.28 16.33
N ASN A 543 26.08 32.36 16.77
CA ASN A 543 25.42 33.61 17.16
C ASN A 543 24.82 34.30 15.92
N ASP A 544 23.50 34.48 15.89
CA ASP A 544 22.85 35.78 15.69
C ASP A 544 21.31 35.62 15.65
N ALA A 545 20.63 36.08 16.71
CA ALA A 545 19.36 36.83 16.66
C ALA A 545 18.65 36.87 18.04
N ARG A 546 18.65 38.07 18.63
CA ARG A 546 17.64 38.71 19.50
C ARG A 546 16.77 37.83 20.43
N LYS A 547 17.03 38.03 21.73
CA LYS A 547 16.12 37.95 22.90
C LYS A 547 14.64 37.62 22.60
N LEU A 548 14.21 36.41 22.95
CA LEU A 548 12.84 36.07 23.32
C LEU A 548 12.85 35.22 24.60
N SER A 549 11.79 35.39 25.39
CA SER A 549 11.66 35.06 26.81
C SER A 549 11.67 33.57 27.16
N SER A 550 12.09 33.29 28.40
CA SER A 550 12.08 31.99 29.08
C SER A 550 10.70 31.36 29.12
N GLY A 551 10.50 30.28 28.36
CA GLY A 551 9.28 29.50 28.38
C GLY A 551 9.28 28.36 27.36
N TRP A 552 10.37 27.62 27.21
CA TRP A 552 10.46 26.46 26.31
C TRP A 552 11.41 25.40 26.91
N LEU A 553 10.83 24.39 27.54
CA LEU A 553 11.46 23.11 27.86
C LEU A 553 10.34 22.08 27.72
N GLY A 554 10.32 21.40 26.58
CA GLY A 554 9.30 20.39 26.26
C GLY A 554 9.01 20.30 24.77
N LEU A 555 9.97 19.81 23.99
CA LEU A 555 9.72 19.30 22.64
C LEU A 555 10.37 17.91 22.59
N VAL A 556 9.53 16.87 22.65
CA VAL A 556 9.91 15.46 22.54
C VAL A 556 9.38 14.98 21.18
N PRO A 557 10.21 14.34 20.33
CA PRO A 557 9.70 13.74 19.10
C PRO A 557 8.97 12.42 19.42
N SER A 558 7.71 12.32 19.00
CA SER A 558 6.95 11.07 19.00
C SER A 558 7.21 10.33 17.69
N VAL A 559 7.64 9.07 17.77
CA VAL A 559 7.63 8.13 16.65
C VAL A 559 6.22 7.57 16.55
N LEU A 560 5.65 7.53 15.35
CA LEU A 560 4.27 7.14 15.13
C LEU A 560 4.19 6.03 14.07
N LEU A 561 3.33 5.03 14.31
CA LEU A 561 2.89 4.06 13.31
C LEU A 561 1.57 4.57 12.72
N GLY A 562 1.50 4.67 11.39
CA GLY A 562 0.32 5.07 10.64
C GLY A 562 -0.25 3.94 9.81
N LEU A 563 -1.53 4.01 9.48
CA LEU A 563 -2.15 3.16 8.44
C LEU A 563 -2.71 4.00 7.29
N MET A 564 -2.50 3.60 6.03
CA MET A 564 -3.06 4.25 4.83
C MET A 564 -4.12 3.36 4.16
N PHE A 565 -5.07 3.95 3.41
CA PHE A 565 -6.20 3.21 2.83
C PHE A 565 -6.48 3.59 1.38
N CYS A 566 -6.26 2.71 0.42
CA CYS A 566 -6.72 2.90 -0.97
C CYS A 566 -7.99 2.08 -1.28
N PHE A 567 -9.05 2.75 -1.74
CA PHE A 567 -10.15 2.09 -2.42
C PHE A 567 -9.80 2.01 -3.91
N ALA A 568 -9.70 0.81 -4.46
CA ALA A 568 -9.54 0.57 -5.90
C ALA A 568 -10.87 0.26 -6.56
#